data_AF-N8S1N1-F1
#
_entry.id   AF-N8S1N1-F1
#
_cell.length_a   1.000
_cell.length_b   1.000
_cell.length_c   1.000
_cell.angle_alpha   90.00
_cell.angle_beta   90.00
_cell.angle_gamma   90.00
#
_symmetry.space_group_name_H-M   'P 1'
#
loop_
_entity.id
_entity.type
_entity.pdbx_description
1 polymer ?
#
loop_
_entity_poly.entity_id
_entity_poly.type
_entity_poly.pdbx_seq_one_letter_code
_entity_poly.pdbx_strand_id
1 'polypeptide(L)'
;MSNSGIITDLSTLTPMMQQYMGVKMQHPHSLMFYRMGDFYELFFEDAHKAAKLLGITLTHRGKANGEPIPMAGVPYHAAEGYLARLVKKGETVVICEQIGEVTGKAPVERGVVRIITSKLTG
;
A
#
# COMPACT_ATOMS: atom_id res chain seq x y z
N MET A 1 -15.51 -21.76 -4.39
CA MET A 1 -14.73 -20.94 -5.34
C MET A 1 -14.45 -19.60 -4.69
N SER A 2 -13.23 -19.42 -4.16
CA SER A 2 -12.72 -18.11 -3.74
C SER A 2 -11.21 -18.22 -3.78
N ASN A 3 -10.67 -17.84 -4.94
CA ASN A 3 -9.26 -17.87 -5.26
C ASN A 3 -8.57 -16.75 -4.45
N SER A 4 -8.24 -17.02 -3.20
CA SER A 4 -7.36 -16.15 -2.42
C SER A 4 -5.96 -16.37 -2.96
N GLY A 5 -5.63 -15.64 -4.03
CA GLY A 5 -4.30 -15.57 -4.64
C GLY A 5 -3.31 -14.90 -3.71
N ILE A 6 -3.09 -15.50 -2.55
CA ILE A 6 -1.93 -15.20 -1.72
C ILE A 6 -0.73 -15.53 -2.58
N ILE A 7 0.18 -14.58 -2.73
CA ILE A 7 1.50 -14.85 -3.30
C ILE A 7 2.12 -15.92 -2.38
N THR A 8 2.04 -17.18 -2.80
CA THR A 8 2.40 -18.34 -1.97
C THR A 8 3.90 -18.46 -1.77
N ASP A 9 4.69 -17.74 -2.57
CA ASP A 9 6.13 -17.63 -2.43
C ASP A 9 6.56 -16.16 -2.52
N LEU A 10 6.82 -15.55 -1.36
CA LEU A 10 7.32 -14.17 -1.29
C LEU A 10 8.78 -14.07 -1.76
N SER A 11 9.53 -15.16 -1.82
CA SER A 11 10.96 -15.14 -2.18
C SER A 11 11.20 -14.68 -3.63
N THR A 12 10.22 -14.83 -4.51
CA THR A 12 10.27 -14.39 -5.90
C THR A 12 10.02 -12.88 -6.06
N LEU A 13 9.54 -12.21 -5.01
CA LEU A 13 9.32 -10.77 -5.02
C LEU A 13 10.62 -10.01 -4.78
N THR A 14 10.70 -8.78 -5.31
CA THR A 14 11.78 -7.87 -4.96
C THR A 14 11.83 -7.63 -3.45
N PRO A 15 12.99 -7.30 -2.85
CA PRO A 15 13.09 -7.05 -1.41
C PRO A 15 12.08 -6.02 -0.87
N MET A 16 11.77 -4.99 -1.67
CA MET A 16 10.76 -3.98 -1.31
C MET A 16 9.34 -4.57 -1.26
N MET A 17 9.00 -5.46 -2.20
CA MET A 17 7.71 -6.13 -2.24
C MET A 17 7.56 -7.19 -1.14
N GLN A 18 8.66 -7.84 -0.75
CA GLN A 18 8.69 -8.71 0.43
C GLN A 18 8.38 -7.92 1.70
N GLN A 19 9.01 -6.76 1.87
CA GLN A 19 8.74 -5.85 2.99
C GLN A 19 7.27 -5.38 2.99
N TYR A 20 6.76 -4.93 1.83
CA TYR A 20 5.34 -4.56 1.67
C TYR A 20 4.41 -5.70 2.08
N MET A 21 4.63 -6.92 1.60
CA MET A 21 3.80 -8.08 1.93
C MET A 21 3.87 -8.44 3.42
N GLY A 22 5.04 -8.34 4.04
CA GLY A 22 5.23 -8.55 5.48
C GLY A 22 4.35 -7.63 6.33
N VAL A 23 4.24 -6.36 5.94
CA VAL A 23 3.34 -5.41 6.62
C VAL A 23 1.88 -5.68 6.23
N LYS A 24 1.60 -5.98 4.96
CA LYS A 24 0.24 -6.21 4.46
C LYS A 24 -0.44 -7.41 5.10
N MET A 25 0.30 -8.49 5.38
CA MET A 25 -0.24 -9.66 6.08
C MET A 25 -0.69 -9.37 7.52
N GLN A 26 -0.13 -8.33 8.16
CA GLN A 26 -0.58 -7.88 9.48
C GLN A 26 -1.86 -7.03 9.41
N HIS A 27 -2.17 -6.49 8.23
CA HIS A 27 -3.34 -5.63 7.98
C HIS A 27 -4.09 -6.03 6.69
N PRO A 28 -4.57 -7.28 6.58
CA PRO A 28 -5.05 -7.84 5.31
C PRO A 28 -6.28 -7.12 4.74
N HIS A 29 -7.09 -6.50 5.61
CA HIS A 29 -8.35 -5.85 5.23
C HIS A 29 -8.28 -4.33 5.09
N SER A 30 -7.13 -3.71 5.39
CA SER A 30 -6.96 -2.26 5.33
C SER A 30 -6.23 -1.85 4.06
N LEU A 31 -6.54 -0.67 3.51
CA LEU A 31 -5.70 -0.07 2.48
C LEU A 31 -4.34 0.29 3.08
N MET A 32 -3.25 0.06 2.35
CA MET A 32 -1.91 0.40 2.80
C MET A 32 -1.32 1.54 1.97
N PHE A 33 -1.16 2.70 2.59
CA PHE A 33 -0.37 3.80 2.04
C PHE A 33 1.10 3.55 2.38
N TYR A 34 1.84 2.98 1.43
CA TYR A 34 3.24 2.62 1.60
C TYR A 34 4.17 3.70 1.04
N ARG A 35 5.00 4.31 1.89
CA ARG A 35 5.81 5.47 1.49
C ARG A 35 6.97 5.09 0.58
N MET A 36 6.97 5.70 -0.60
CA MET A 36 7.98 5.54 -1.64
C MET A 36 8.38 6.92 -2.20
N GLY A 37 9.48 7.49 -1.71
CA GLY A 37 9.91 8.83 -2.12
C GLY A 37 8.84 9.87 -1.80
N ASP A 38 8.33 10.60 -2.78
CA ASP A 38 7.27 11.62 -2.60
C ASP A 38 5.84 11.11 -2.79
N PHE A 39 5.64 9.79 -2.83
CA PHE A 39 4.34 9.16 -3.00
C PHE A 39 4.03 8.18 -1.88
N TYR A 40 2.73 8.04 -1.59
CA TYR A 40 2.19 6.80 -1.03
C TYR A 40 1.72 5.93 -2.19
N GLU A 41 2.32 4.75 -2.29
CA GLU A 41 1.96 3.75 -3.29
C GLU A 41 1.13 2.64 -2.63
N LEU A 42 0.14 2.16 -3.36
CA LEU A 42 -0.68 0.99 -3.03
C LEU A 42 -0.49 -0.03 -4.15
N PHE A 43 -0.50 -1.32 -3.80
CA PHE A 43 -0.26 -2.41 -4.75
C PHE A 43 -1.35 -3.47 -4.74
N PHE A 44 -1.43 -4.25 -5.82
CA PHE A 44 -2.37 -5.37 -5.99
C PHE A 44 -3.82 -4.91 -5.81
N GLU A 45 -4.63 -5.62 -5.02
CA GLU A 45 -6.04 -5.27 -4.76
C GLU A 45 -6.21 -3.87 -4.16
N ASP A 46 -5.27 -3.42 -3.32
CA ASP A 46 -5.33 -2.07 -2.74
C ASP A 46 -5.20 -1.00 -3.84
N ALA A 47 -4.39 -1.25 -4.87
CA ALA A 47 -4.25 -0.35 -6.01
C ALA A 47 -5.57 -0.22 -6.78
N HIS A 48 -6.21 -1.35 -7.10
CA HIS A 48 -7.51 -1.36 -7.78
C HIS A 48 -8.58 -0.62 -6.98
N LYS A 49 -8.64 -0.91 -5.68
CA LYS A 49 -9.60 -0.30 -4.76
C LYS A 49 -9.36 1.20 -4.62
N ALA A 50 -8.12 1.63 -4.42
CA ALA A 50 -7.76 3.04 -4.32
C ALA A 50 -8.06 3.79 -5.63
N ALA A 51 -7.68 3.23 -6.79
CA ALA A 51 -7.98 3.82 -8.10
C ALA A 51 -9.49 4.07 -8.26
N LYS A 52 -10.32 3.08 -7.94
CA LYS A 52 -11.77 3.19 -8.01
C LYS A 52 -12.35 4.21 -7.01
N LEU A 53 -11.94 4.17 -5.74
CA LEU A 53 -12.53 5.01 -4.70
C LEU A 53 -12.07 6.46 -4.77
N LEU A 54 -10.82 6.67 -5.20
CA LEU A 54 -10.17 7.98 -5.24
C LEU A 54 -10.22 8.62 -6.62
N GLY A 55 -10.46 7.86 -7.68
CA GLY A 55 -10.39 8.36 -9.07
C GLY A 55 -8.94 8.70 -9.45
N ILE A 56 -7.98 7.93 -8.97
CA ILE A 56 -6.55 8.08 -9.30
C ILE A 56 -6.14 7.05 -10.35
N THR A 57 -5.06 7.33 -11.07
CA THR A 57 -4.54 6.45 -12.11
C THR A 57 -4.13 5.10 -11.53
N LEU A 58 -4.64 4.03 -12.12
CA LEU A 58 -4.13 2.67 -11.96
C LEU A 58 -3.07 2.44 -13.03
N THR A 59 -1.87 2.04 -12.59
CA THR A 59 -0.74 1.68 -13.43
C THR A 59 -0.12 0.38 -12.90
N HIS A 60 1.11 0.05 -13.31
CA HIS A 60 1.81 -1.14 -12.85
C HIS A 60 3.28 -0.83 -12.50
N ARG A 61 3.87 -1.62 -11.62
CA ARG A 61 5.29 -1.53 -11.22
C ARG A 61 5.96 -2.89 -11.21
N GLY A 62 6.93 -3.10 -12.09
CA GLY A 62 7.66 -4.38 -12.14
C GLY A 62 6.74 -5.56 -12.39
N LYS A 63 7.18 -6.76 -11.97
CA LYS A 63 6.43 -8.01 -12.13
C LYS A 63 6.55 -8.89 -10.89
N ALA A 64 5.51 -9.67 -10.60
CA ALA A 64 5.50 -10.77 -9.65
C ALA A 64 5.04 -12.04 -10.39
N ASN A 65 5.83 -13.12 -10.34
CA ASN A 65 5.56 -14.36 -11.07
C ASN A 65 5.26 -14.17 -12.57
N GLY A 66 5.94 -13.22 -13.22
CA GLY A 66 5.77 -12.90 -14.64
C GLY A 66 4.67 -11.87 -14.94
N GLU A 67 3.78 -11.60 -13.98
CA GLU A 67 2.63 -10.69 -14.14
C GLU A 67 2.94 -9.28 -13.61
N PRO A 68 2.51 -8.21 -14.30
CA PRO A 68 2.66 -6.84 -13.81
C PRO A 68 1.96 -6.63 -12.47
N ILE A 69 2.62 -5.97 -11.51
CA ILE A 69 2.02 -5.67 -10.20
C ILE A 69 1.16 -4.40 -10.34
N PRO A 70 -0.16 -4.45 -10.12
CA PRO A 70 -1.01 -3.26 -10.13
C PRO A 70 -0.55 -2.26 -9.07
N MET A 71 -0.54 -0.98 -9.43
CA MET A 71 -0.08 0.12 -8.57
C MET A 71 -0.96 1.36 -8.73
N ALA A 72 -1.28 2.02 -7.63
CA ALA A 72 -1.86 3.35 -7.62
C ALA A 72 -1.09 4.23 -6.63
N GLY A 73 -1.01 5.54 -6.91
CA GLY A 73 -0.18 6.46 -6.14
C GLY A 73 -0.90 7.74 -5.75
N VAL A 74 -0.61 8.23 -4.55
CA VAL A 74 -1.05 9.54 -4.05
C VAL A 74 0.18 10.36 -3.67
N PRO A 75 0.31 11.63 -4.12
CA PRO A 75 1.39 12.49 -3.68
C PRO A 75 1.35 12.68 -2.16
N TYR A 76 2.48 12.48 -1.48
CA TYR A 76 2.56 12.57 -0.01
C TYR A 76 2.03 13.91 0.52
N HIS A 77 2.46 15.02 -0.09
CA HIS A 77 2.07 16.36 0.32
C HIS A 77 0.56 16.64 0.14
N ALA A 78 -0.15 15.82 -0.62
CA ALA A 78 -1.59 15.91 -0.84
C ALA A 78 -2.38 14.80 -0.10
N ALA A 79 -1.72 13.92 0.65
CA ALA A 79 -2.30 12.69 1.15
C ALA A 79 -3.50 12.89 2.09
N GLU A 80 -3.52 13.96 2.89
CA GLU A 80 -4.61 14.21 3.85
C GLU A 80 -5.98 14.26 3.17
N GLY A 81 -6.09 14.90 2.01
CA GLY A 81 -7.36 14.99 1.28
C GLY A 81 -7.85 13.62 0.79
N TYR A 82 -6.94 12.76 0.35
CA TYR A 82 -7.26 11.39 -0.07
C TYR A 82 -7.64 10.50 1.11
N LEU A 83 -6.90 10.61 2.22
CA LEU A 83 -7.19 9.89 3.46
C LEU A 83 -8.59 10.24 3.97
N ALA A 84 -8.94 11.53 4.02
CA ALA A 84 -10.27 11.97 4.44
C ALA A 84 -11.38 11.38 3.56
N ARG A 85 -11.16 11.27 2.24
CA ARG A 85 -12.13 10.64 1.31
C ARG A 85 -12.29 9.14 1.55
N LEU A 86 -11.19 8.42 1.82
CA LEU A 86 -11.22 6.98 2.13
C LEU A 86 -11.95 6.72 3.46
N VAL A 87 -11.62 7.48 4.50
CA VAL A 87 -12.25 7.36 5.82
C VAL A 87 -13.76 7.61 5.75
N LYS A 88 -14.19 8.65 5.02
CA LYS A 88 -15.61 8.93 4.77
C LYS A 88 -16.35 7.79 4.04
N LYS A 89 -15.62 6.94 3.32
CA LYS A 89 -16.15 5.74 2.65
C LYS A 89 -16.09 4.49 3.52
N GLY A 90 -15.69 4.62 4.78
CA GLY A 90 -15.58 3.50 5.73
C GLY A 90 -14.29 2.69 5.59
N GLU A 91 -13.30 3.18 4.85
CA GLU A 91 -12.02 2.49 4.68
C GLU A 91 -11.06 2.77 5.84
N THR A 92 -10.46 1.70 6.37
CA THR A 92 -9.30 1.80 7.25
C THR A 92 -8.04 1.89 6.40
N VAL A 93 -7.18 2.85 6.71
CA VAL A 93 -5.92 3.10 6.01
C VAL A 93 -4.74 2.98 6.96
N VAL A 94 -3.82 2.08 6.65
CA VAL A 94 -2.52 1.92 7.32
C VAL A 94 -1.51 2.81 6.61
N ILE A 95 -0.80 3.64 7.38
CA ILE A 95 0.27 4.49 6.87
C ILE A 95 1.60 3.87 7.27
N CYS A 96 2.36 3.44 6.26
CA CYS A 96 3.68 2.88 6.40
C CYS A 96 4.70 3.90 5.88
N GLU A 97 5.57 4.37 6.76
CA GLU A 97 6.60 5.37 6.45
C GLU A 97 7.98 4.73 6.34
N GLN A 98 8.89 5.43 5.67
CA GLN A 98 10.32 5.11 5.72
C GLN A 98 10.87 5.43 7.11
N ILE A 99 11.54 4.45 7.71
CA ILE A 99 12.19 4.55 9.01
C ILE A 99 13.70 4.60 8.75
N GLY A 100 14.35 5.63 9.29
CA GLY A 100 15.80 5.81 9.15
C GLY A 100 16.25 6.38 7.79
N GLU A 101 17.57 6.55 7.68
CA GLU A 101 18.22 7.09 6.49
C GLU A 101 18.53 5.99 5.47
N VAL A 102 18.57 6.38 4.19
CA VAL A 102 18.98 5.48 3.09
C VAL A 102 20.48 5.27 3.19
N THR A 103 20.90 4.28 3.98
CA THR A 103 22.32 3.97 4.18
C THR A 103 22.74 2.79 3.28
N GLY A 104 23.40 3.10 2.17
CA GLY A 104 24.01 2.09 1.30
C GLY A 104 23.03 1.34 0.38
N LYS A 105 23.25 0.02 0.20
CA LYS A 105 22.56 -0.82 -0.79
C LYS A 105 21.35 -1.59 -0.27
N ALA A 106 21.11 -1.57 1.05
CA ALA A 106 20.00 -2.31 1.65
C ALA A 106 18.66 -1.57 1.41
N PRO A 107 17.53 -2.28 1.29
CA PRO A 107 16.22 -1.65 1.28
C PRO A 107 16.04 -0.85 2.58
N VAL A 108 15.57 0.39 2.45
CA VAL A 108 15.28 1.22 3.62
C VAL A 108 14.21 0.55 4.47
N GLU A 109 14.40 0.57 5.79
CA GLU A 109 13.38 0.09 6.71
C GLU A 109 12.09 0.91 6.55
N ARG A 110 10.95 0.23 6.67
CA ARG A 110 9.62 0.83 6.61
C ARG A 110 8.75 0.20 7.67
N GLY A 111 8.00 1.04 8.36
CA GLY A 111 7.20 0.64 9.51
C GLY A 111 5.85 1.36 9.51
N VAL A 112 4.86 0.72 10.14
CA VAL A 112 3.55 1.35 10.35
C VAL A 112 3.70 2.43 11.42
N VAL A 113 3.35 3.67 11.08
CA VAL A 113 3.40 4.80 12.03
C VAL A 113 2.03 5.25 12.49
N ARG A 114 0.98 4.95 11.70
CA ARG A 114 -0.37 5.39 11.99
C ARG A 114 -1.39 4.49 11.29
N ILE A 115 -2.49 4.21 11.98
CA ILE A 115 -3.67 3.57 11.40
C ILE A 115 -4.82 4.56 11.51
N ILE A 116 -5.44 4.89 10.38
CA ILE A 116 -6.58 5.79 10.31
C ILE A 116 -7.83 4.95 10.04
N THR A 117 -8.80 5.05 10.93
CA THR A 117 -10.10 4.37 10.80
C THR A 117 -11.21 5.40 10.87
N SER A 118 -12.37 5.08 10.28
CA SER A 118 -13.58 5.86 10.50
C SER A 118 -13.96 5.79 11.97
N LYS A 119 -14.10 6.95 12.61
CA LYS A 119 -14.82 7.01 13.88
C LYS A 119 -16.29 6.80 13.52
N LEU A 120 -16.87 5.68 13.93
CA LEU A 120 -18.31 5.47 13.88
C LEU A 120 -18.98 6.67 14.54
N THR A 121 -19.51 7.60 13.75
CA THR A 121 -20.51 8.55 14.23
C THR A 121 -21.83 7.81 14.20
N GLY A 122 -22.12 7.12 15.30
CA GLY A 122 -23.47 6.72 15.69
C GLY A 122 -24.08 7.80 16.58
#